data_AF-A0A7K6S0C8-F1
#
_entry.id   AF-A0A7K6S0C8-F1
#
_cell.length_a   1.000
_cell.length_b   1.000
_cell.length_c   1.000
_cell.angle_alpha   90.00
_cell.angle_beta   90.00
_cell.angle_gamma   90.00
#
_symmetry.space_group_name_H-M   'P 1'
#
loop_
_entity.id
_entity.type
_entity.pdbx_description
1 polymer ?
#
loop_
_entity_poly.entity_id
_entity_poly.type
_entity_poly.pdbx_seq_one_letter_code
_entity_poly.pdbx_strand_id
1 'polypeptide(L)'
;RTLFAEYVAELTDPEQRRLYEEEVAALERERGVEVRFVHPTAGYVLRTSQAGSRRCYLNICSNPHVEAPQARAEPGGHRWALPYSLAPGREELGRGGRRRVVYDVVFHPAALRLAARSPRFRRLLNDT
;
A
#
# COMPACT_ATOMS: atom_id res chain seq x y z
N ARG A 1 -25.97 5.67 19.98
CA ARG A 1 -25.49 5.23 18.63
C ARG A 1 -25.14 6.41 17.73
N THR A 2 -25.69 7.60 18.00
CA THR A 2 -25.40 8.88 17.32
C THR A 2 -23.98 9.38 17.56
N LEU A 3 -23.51 9.40 18.83
CA LEU A 3 -22.15 9.82 19.19
C LEU A 3 -21.03 9.06 18.44
N PHE A 4 -21.18 7.75 18.23
CA PHE A 4 -20.21 6.96 17.45
C PHE A 4 -20.28 7.26 15.95
N ALA A 5 -21.45 7.56 15.41
CA ALA A 5 -21.62 7.90 14.00
C ALA A 5 -21.09 9.31 13.71
N GLU A 6 -21.34 10.26 14.61
CA GLU A 6 -20.79 11.62 14.56
C GLU A 6 -19.26 11.60 14.65
N TYR A 7 -18.69 10.85 15.60
CA TYR A 7 -17.24 10.65 15.70
C TYR A 7 -16.62 10.02 14.45
N VAL A 8 -17.27 8.99 13.87
CA VAL A 8 -16.79 8.38 12.61
C VAL A 8 -16.88 9.38 11.46
N ALA A 9 -17.95 10.17 11.39
CA ALA A 9 -18.14 11.18 10.36
C ALA A 9 -17.04 12.25 10.43
N GLU A 10 -16.74 12.76 11.63
CA GLU A 10 -15.65 13.71 11.88
C GLU A 10 -14.28 13.13 11.45
N LEU A 11 -14.00 11.86 11.76
CA LEU A 11 -12.74 11.21 11.34
C LEU A 11 -12.63 11.00 9.82
N THR A 12 -13.75 10.92 9.13
CA THR A 12 -13.79 10.75 7.67
C THR A 12 -13.90 12.07 6.88
N ASP A 13 -13.98 13.21 7.56
CA ASP A 13 -14.00 14.52 6.92
C ASP A 13 -12.64 14.80 6.24
N PRO A 14 -12.61 14.96 4.90
CA PRO A 14 -11.37 15.25 4.17
C PRO A 14 -10.68 16.53 4.64
N GLU A 15 -11.43 17.55 5.08
CA GLU A 15 -10.87 18.82 5.55
C GLU A 15 -10.16 18.66 6.90
N GLN A 16 -10.79 17.94 7.86
CA GLN A 16 -10.17 17.63 9.15
C GLN A 16 -8.91 16.78 8.98
N ARG A 17 -8.95 15.78 8.10
CA ARG A 17 -7.77 14.97 7.79
C ARG A 17 -6.63 15.82 7.21
N ARG A 18 -6.94 16.76 6.31
CA ARG A 18 -5.92 17.66 5.72
C ARG A 18 -5.25 18.52 6.79
N LEU A 19 -6.04 19.16 7.66
CA LEU A 19 -5.52 20.00 8.74
C LEU A 19 -4.61 19.21 9.68
N TYR A 20 -5.05 18.02 10.10
CA TYR A 20 -4.24 17.12 10.92
C TYR A 20 -2.91 16.75 10.26
N GLU A 21 -2.91 16.41 8.97
CA GLU A 21 -1.70 16.07 8.24
C GLU A 21 -0.73 17.27 8.13
N GLU A 22 -1.25 18.48 7.90
CA GLU A 22 -0.47 19.72 7.87
C GLU A 22 0.19 20.01 9.22
N GLU A 23 -0.55 19.86 10.32
CA GLU A 23 -0.06 20.06 11.69
C GLU A 23 1.04 19.05 12.05
N VAL A 24 0.80 17.76 11.78
CA VAL A 24 1.81 16.71 12.02
C VAL A 24 3.07 16.96 11.19
N ALA A 25 2.92 17.33 9.91
CA ALA A 25 4.05 17.64 9.06
C ALA A 25 4.83 18.88 9.54
N ALA A 26 4.16 19.88 10.10
CA ALA A 26 4.81 21.04 10.69
C ALA A 26 5.61 20.68 11.95
N LEU A 27 5.01 19.91 12.86
CA LEU A 27 5.67 19.46 14.10
C LEU A 27 6.91 18.59 13.83
N GLU A 28 6.85 17.69 12.84
CA GLU A 28 8.01 16.86 12.48
C GLU A 28 9.09 17.70 11.79
N ARG A 29 8.71 18.72 11.01
CA ARG A 29 9.66 19.66 10.40
C ARG A 29 10.41 20.48 11.45
N GLU A 30 9.75 20.89 12.53
CA GLU A 30 10.41 21.55 13.67
C GLU A 30 11.48 20.64 14.32
N ARG A 31 11.32 19.33 14.23
CA ARG A 31 12.31 18.32 14.66
C ARG A 31 13.37 18.01 13.59
N GLY A 32 13.32 18.69 12.44
CA GLY A 32 14.22 18.48 11.31
C GLY A 32 13.87 17.28 10.44
N VAL A 33 12.66 16.72 10.56
CA VAL A 33 12.21 15.55 9.80
C VAL A 33 11.16 15.97 8.75
N GLU A 34 11.43 15.69 7.48
CA GLU A 34 10.43 15.84 6.42
C GLU A 34 9.52 14.60 6.37
N VAL A 35 8.23 14.79 6.59
CA VAL A 35 7.22 13.72 6.51
C VAL A 35 6.30 13.95 5.32
N ARG A 36 5.94 12.85 4.64
CA ARG A 36 4.92 12.83 3.58
C ARG A 36 3.92 11.73 3.88
N PHE A 37 2.64 12.08 3.88
CA PHE A 37 1.56 11.11 4.04
C PHE A 37 1.36 10.33 2.74
N VAL A 38 1.29 9.01 2.86
CA VAL A 38 1.05 8.11 1.74
C VAL A 38 -0.40 7.68 1.78
N HIS A 39 -1.19 8.20 0.83
CA HIS A 39 -2.57 7.78 0.57
C HIS A 39 -2.60 6.85 -0.64
N PRO A 40 -2.64 5.51 -0.46
CA PRO A 40 -2.50 4.58 -1.58
C PRO A 40 -3.79 4.50 -2.42
N THR A 41 -3.65 4.47 -3.73
CA THR A 41 -4.73 4.11 -4.66
C THR A 41 -4.77 2.59 -4.81
N ALA A 42 -5.94 1.99 -4.65
CA ALA A 42 -6.13 0.54 -4.79
C ALA A 42 -5.83 0.05 -6.21
N GLY A 43 -5.19 -1.12 -6.31
CA GLY A 43 -4.92 -1.81 -7.57
C GLY A 43 -5.61 -3.17 -7.66
N TYR A 44 -5.04 -4.19 -7.04
CA TYR A 44 -5.61 -5.55 -6.99
C TYR A 44 -5.18 -6.28 -5.72
N VAL A 45 -5.80 -7.44 -5.45
CA VAL A 45 -5.50 -8.25 -4.27
C VAL A 45 -4.81 -9.54 -4.68
N LEU A 46 -3.73 -9.89 -3.99
CA LEU A 46 -3.14 -11.23 -4.02
C LEU A 46 -3.60 -12.01 -2.80
N ARG A 47 -3.91 -13.29 -3.00
CA ARG A 47 -4.24 -14.22 -1.93
C ARG A 47 -3.11 -15.22 -1.79
N THR A 48 -2.56 -15.35 -0.58
CA THR A 48 -1.49 -16.28 -0.25
C THR A 48 -1.74 -16.96 1.11
N SER A 49 -0.82 -17.82 1.54
CA SER A 49 -0.78 -18.37 2.89
C SER A 49 0.57 -18.08 3.55
N GLN A 50 0.53 -17.68 4.82
CA GLN A 50 1.71 -17.57 5.67
C GLN A 50 1.88 -18.88 6.44
N ALA A 51 3.10 -19.42 6.41
CA ALA A 51 3.47 -20.69 7.06
C ALA A 51 2.49 -21.86 6.74
N GLY A 52 1.96 -21.88 5.51
CA GLY A 52 1.11 -22.96 5.00
C GLY A 52 -0.33 -23.03 5.55
N SER A 53 -0.65 -22.33 6.65
CA SER A 53 -1.94 -22.49 7.34
C SER A 53 -2.76 -21.20 7.44
N ARG A 54 -2.10 -20.04 7.55
CA ARG A 54 -2.78 -18.76 7.78
C ARG A 54 -3.08 -18.07 6.46
N ARG A 55 -4.36 -17.88 6.14
CA ARG A 55 -4.75 -17.13 4.93
C ARG A 55 -4.32 -15.67 5.04
N CYS A 56 -3.62 -15.19 4.01
CA CYS A 56 -3.11 -13.83 3.92
C CYS A 56 -3.58 -13.17 2.62
N TYR A 57 -3.81 -11.88 2.69
CA TYR A 57 -4.16 -11.06 1.54
C TYR A 57 -3.17 -9.90 1.45
N LEU A 58 -2.70 -9.61 0.23
CA LEU A 58 -1.87 -8.45 -0.04
C LEU A 58 -2.67 -7.52 -0.94
N ASN A 59 -2.99 -6.33 -0.45
CA ASN A 59 -3.54 -5.27 -1.28
C ASN A 59 -2.38 -4.62 -2.03
N ILE A 60 -2.31 -4.84 -3.34
CA ILE A 60 -1.36 -4.19 -4.23
C ILE A 60 -1.94 -2.83 -4.59
N CYS A 61 -1.33 -1.79 -4.03
CA CYS A 61 -1.73 -0.40 -4.16
C CYS A 61 -0.65 0.41 -4.88
N SER A 62 -0.95 1.67 -5.18
CA SER A 62 0.04 2.59 -5.72
C SER A 62 0.01 3.98 -5.12
N ASN A 63 1.17 4.62 -5.05
CA ASN A 63 1.31 6.01 -4.68
C ASN A 63 2.55 6.62 -5.36
N PRO A 64 2.48 7.84 -5.92
CA PRO A 64 3.58 8.45 -6.67
C PRO A 64 4.81 8.81 -5.81
N HIS A 65 4.71 8.78 -4.47
CA HIS A 65 5.86 8.99 -3.59
C HIS A 65 6.79 7.77 -3.48
N VAL A 66 6.34 6.58 -3.90
CA VAL A 66 7.20 5.40 -4.02
C VAL A 66 8.03 5.52 -5.30
N GLU A 67 9.30 5.15 -5.27
CA GLU A 67 10.17 5.25 -6.43
C GLU A 67 9.69 4.39 -7.62
N ALA A 68 9.84 4.93 -8.83
CA ALA A 68 9.43 4.27 -10.06
C ALA A 68 10.21 2.97 -10.33
N PRO A 69 9.59 1.96 -10.98
CA PRO A 69 10.29 0.74 -11.36
C PRO A 69 11.41 1.06 -12.37
N GLN A 70 12.59 0.50 -12.15
CA GLN A 70 13.76 0.72 -13.01
C GLN A 70 14.14 -0.58 -13.73
N ALA A 71 14.40 -0.50 -15.03
CA ALA A 71 14.87 -1.62 -15.83
C ALA A 71 16.36 -1.43 -16.18
N ARG A 72 17.15 -2.48 -16.00
CA ARG A 72 18.51 -2.59 -16.51
C ARG A 72 18.57 -3.71 -17.54
N ALA A 73 19.11 -3.42 -18.72
CA ALA A 73 19.33 -4.45 -19.74
C ALA A 73 20.41 -5.44 -19.26
N GLU A 74 20.17 -6.73 -19.49
CA GLU A 74 21.09 -7.83 -19.20
C GLU A 74 21.06 -8.83 -20.36
N PRO A 75 22.11 -9.66 -20.55
CA PRO A 75 22.09 -10.72 -21.56
C PRO A 75 20.87 -11.63 -21.35
N GLY A 76 19.98 -11.69 -22.34
CA GLY A 76 18.74 -12.49 -22.25
C GLY A 76 17.52 -11.79 -21.65
N GLY A 77 17.58 -10.48 -21.34
CA GLY A 77 16.39 -9.71 -20.99
C GLY A 77 16.65 -8.42 -20.20
N HIS A 78 15.79 -8.19 -19.21
CA HIS A 78 15.90 -7.04 -18.31
C HIS A 78 15.83 -7.50 -16.86
N ARG A 79 16.70 -6.96 -16.02
CA ARG A 79 16.58 -7.00 -14.57
C ARG A 79 15.82 -5.77 -14.11
N TRP A 80 14.83 -5.98 -13.25
CA TRP A 80 14.01 -4.91 -12.70
C TRP A 80 14.35 -4.65 -11.24
N ALA A 81 14.44 -3.39 -10.87
CA ALA A 81 14.28 -2.94 -9.50
C ALA A 81 12.85 -2.45 -9.32
N LEU A 82 12.13 -2.99 -8.34
CA LEU A 82 10.74 -2.65 -8.05
C LEU A 82 10.64 -2.13 -6.61
N PRO A 83 10.88 -0.83 -6.37
CA PRO A 83 10.72 -0.25 -5.05
C PRO A 83 9.27 -0.36 -4.56
N TYR A 84 9.10 -0.68 -3.28
CA TYR A 84 7.78 -0.77 -2.64
C TYR A 84 7.86 -0.36 -1.17
N SER A 85 6.71 0.08 -0.65
CA SER A 85 6.49 0.25 0.79
C SER A 85 5.55 -0.85 1.28
N LEU A 86 5.95 -1.57 2.32
CA LEU A 86 5.16 -2.62 2.95
C LEU A 86 4.68 -2.15 4.32
N ALA A 87 3.36 -2.00 4.47
CA ALA A 87 2.77 -1.72 5.77
C ALA A 87 2.83 -2.97 6.68
N PRO A 88 2.90 -2.79 8.02
CA PRO A 88 2.77 -3.89 8.96
C PRO A 88 1.48 -4.71 8.72
N GLY A 89 1.58 -6.02 8.89
CA GLY A 89 0.44 -6.91 8.74
C GLY A 89 -0.64 -6.63 9.78
N ARG A 90 -1.89 -6.47 9.33
CA ARG A 90 -3.05 -6.25 10.20
C ARG A 90 -3.91 -7.50 10.28
N GLU A 91 -4.31 -7.89 11.49
CA GLU A 91 -5.30 -8.95 11.67
C GLU A 91 -6.70 -8.41 11.38
N GLU A 92 -7.42 -9.10 10.51
CA GLU A 92 -8.83 -8.80 10.24
C GLU A 92 -9.71 -10.02 10.52
N LEU A 93 -10.93 -9.76 10.96
CA LEU A 93 -11.97 -10.77 11.05
C LEU A 93 -12.65 -10.92 9.68
N GLY A 94 -12.46 -12.07 9.04
CA GLY A 94 -13.14 -12.42 7.81
C GLY A 94 -14.58 -12.88 8.05
N ARG A 95 -15.32 -13.07 6.95
CA ARG A 95 -16.66 -13.68 6.99
C ARG A 95 -16.61 -15.06 7.66
N GLY A 96 -17.57 -15.34 8.53
CA GLY A 96 -17.62 -16.59 9.30
C GLY A 96 -16.62 -16.66 10.46
N GLY A 97 -16.12 -15.53 10.95
CA GLY A 97 -15.29 -15.46 12.16
C GLY A 97 -13.83 -15.91 11.98
N ARG A 98 -13.39 -16.18 10.75
CA ARG A 98 -12.02 -16.63 10.47
C ARG A 98 -11.07 -15.45 10.41
N ARG A 99 -10.03 -15.46 11.25
CA ARG A 99 -8.95 -14.46 11.21
C ARG A 99 -8.12 -14.60 9.94
N ARG A 100 -7.77 -13.47 9.35
CA ARG A 100 -6.85 -13.35 8.21
C ARG A 100 -5.84 -12.24 8.50
N VAL A 101 -4.68 -12.30 7.86
CA VAL A 101 -3.75 -11.16 7.86
C VAL A 101 -3.88 -10.44 6.53
N VAL A 102 -3.94 -9.12 6.59
CA VAL A 102 -3.89 -8.27 5.40
C VAL A 102 -2.63 -7.42 5.45
N TYR A 103 -1.96 -7.30 4.32
CA TYR A 103 -0.84 -6.39 4.11
C TYR A 103 -1.22 -5.41 3.02
N ASP A 104 -0.75 -4.19 3.11
CA ASP A 104 -0.80 -3.23 2.02
C ASP A 104 0.61 -3.07 1.46
N VAL A 105 0.77 -3.35 0.17
CA VAL A 105 2.02 -3.18 -0.58
C VAL A 105 1.82 -2.05 -1.57
N VAL A 106 2.58 -0.97 -1.41
CA VAL A 106 2.43 0.25 -2.20
C VAL A 106 3.61 0.35 -3.16
N PHE A 107 3.33 0.30 -4.47
CA PHE A 107 4.30 0.52 -5.52
C PHE A 107 4.12 1.91 -6.16
N HIS A 108 5.03 2.31 -7.04
CA HIS A 108 4.76 3.46 -7.91
C HIS A 108 3.66 3.12 -8.95
N PRO A 109 2.76 4.05 -9.33
CA PRO A 109 1.69 3.80 -10.31
C PRO A 109 2.18 3.27 -11.67
N ALA A 110 3.41 3.60 -12.08
CA ALA A 110 3.99 3.07 -13.31
C ALA A 110 4.18 1.53 -13.25
N ALA A 111 4.50 0.96 -12.09
CA ALA A 111 4.64 -0.48 -11.93
C ALA A 111 3.29 -1.19 -12.16
N LEU A 112 2.19 -0.66 -11.61
CA LEU A 112 0.85 -1.21 -11.84
C LEU A 112 0.42 -1.05 -13.30
N ARG A 113 0.76 0.05 -13.97
CA ARG A 113 0.50 0.22 -15.41
C ARG A 113 1.25 -0.81 -16.25
N LEU A 114 2.51 -1.13 -15.92
CA LEU A 114 3.29 -2.17 -16.57
C LEU A 114 2.70 -3.57 -16.31
N ALA A 115 2.31 -3.86 -15.07
CA ALA A 115 1.68 -5.12 -14.69
C ALA A 115 0.33 -5.34 -15.40
N ALA A 116 -0.45 -4.28 -15.62
CA ALA A 116 -1.71 -4.35 -16.37
C ALA A 116 -1.50 -4.71 -17.85
N ARG A 117 -0.36 -4.34 -18.44
CA ARG A 117 -0.05 -4.53 -19.86
C ARG A 117 0.79 -5.79 -20.16
N SER A 118 1.47 -6.34 -19.16
CA SER A 118 2.37 -7.48 -19.32
C SER A 118 2.15 -8.53 -18.24
N PRO A 119 1.57 -9.70 -18.58
CA PRO A 119 1.41 -10.80 -17.63
C PRO A 119 2.73 -11.30 -17.05
N ARG A 120 3.83 -11.23 -17.83
CA ARG A 120 5.18 -11.57 -17.34
C ARG A 120 5.64 -10.58 -16.27
N PHE A 121 5.44 -9.29 -16.49
CA PHE A 121 5.76 -8.27 -15.50
C PHE A 121 4.87 -8.36 -14.27
N ARG A 122 3.57 -8.67 -14.44
CA ARG A 122 2.66 -8.88 -13.31
C ARG A 122 3.10 -10.02 -12.41
N ARG A 123 3.59 -11.13 -12.98
CA ARG A 123 4.17 -12.22 -12.19
C ARG A 123 5.41 -11.74 -11.43
N LEU A 124 6.35 -11.08 -12.12
CA LEU A 124 7.54 -10.51 -11.49
C LEU A 124 7.20 -9.59 -10.30
N LEU A 125 6.22 -8.70 -10.45
CA LEU A 125 5.77 -7.80 -9.39
C LEU A 125 5.15 -8.58 -8.21
N ASN A 126 4.38 -9.62 -8.48
CA ASN A 126 3.79 -10.46 -7.43
C ASN A 126 4.83 -11.31 -6.68
N ASP A 127 5.94 -11.66 -7.33
CA ASP A 127 7.01 -12.51 -6.79
C ASP A 127 8.08 -11.70 -6.03
N THR A 128 8.05 -10.35 -6.15
CA THR A 128 8.94 -9.42 -5.43
C THR A 128 8.49 -9.25 -3.99
#